data_AF-A0A9D6HQX6-F1
#
_entry.id   AF-A0A9D6HQX6-F1
#
_cell.length_a   1.000
_cell.length_b   1.000
_cell.length_c   1.000
_cell.angle_alpha   90.00
_cell.angle_beta   90.00
_cell.angle_gamma   90.00
#
_symmetry.space_group_name_H-M   'P 1'
#
loop_
_entity.id
_entity.type
_entity.pdbx_description
1 polymer ?
#
loop_
_entity_poly.entity_id
_entity_poly.type
_entity_poly.pdbx_seq_one_letter_code
_entity_poly.pdbx_strand_id
1 'polypeptide(L)'
;ILTPLIVVVCAIGSYAVHNSMIDIWYMLVFGVIGYVFKKLDYPLAPLVLALVLGDLAENALRQSLIMSQGSLAIFVTRPIAGVITALAVFFFALPLLTPWWRRLRGVPSPPPVPRET
;
A
#
# COMPACT_ATOMS: atom_id res chain seq x y z
N ILE A 1 25.39 -13.85 -13.49
CA ILE A 1 25.49 -15.22 -12.91
C ILE A 1 24.71 -15.34 -11.60
N LEU A 2 24.75 -14.35 -10.70
CA LEU A 2 23.97 -14.37 -9.45
C LEU A 2 22.45 -14.44 -9.66
N THR A 3 21.91 -13.70 -10.63
CA THR A 3 20.45 -13.63 -10.89
C THR A 3 19.80 -15.00 -11.14
N PRO A 4 20.26 -15.83 -12.10
CA PRO A 4 19.65 -17.15 -12.31
C PRO A 4 19.83 -18.09 -11.10
N LEU A 5 20.95 -17.98 -10.37
CA LEU A 5 21.16 -18.77 -9.15
C LEU A 5 20.16 -18.39 -8.04
N ILE A 6 19.95 -17.09 -7.81
CA ILE A 6 18.96 -16.61 -6.83
C ILE A 6 17.55 -17.07 -7.20
N VAL A 7 17.18 -17.02 -8.48
CA VAL A 7 15.85 -17.46 -8.95
C VAL A 7 15.64 -18.96 -8.69
N VAL A 8 16.64 -19.81 -8.96
CA VAL A 8 16.55 -21.25 -8.67
C VAL A 8 16.42 -21.50 -7.16
N VAL A 9 17.22 -20.83 -6.34
CA VAL A 9 17.16 -20.97 -4.87
C VAL A 9 15.82 -20.50 -4.31
N CYS A 10 15.28 -19.37 -4.80
CA CYS A 10 13.95 -18.90 -4.39
C CYS A 10 12.83 -19.85 -4.83
N ALA A 11 12.91 -20.45 -6.02
CA ALA A 11 11.91 -21.41 -6.49
C ALA A 11 11.87 -22.66 -5.59
N ILE A 12 13.05 -23.21 -5.24
CA ILE A 12 13.16 -24.34 -4.30
C ILE A 12 12.61 -23.93 -2.93
N GLY A 13 12.98 -22.74 -2.44
CA GLY A 13 12.49 -22.20 -1.17
C GLY A 13 10.98 -22.05 -1.12
N SER A 14 10.35 -21.48 -2.15
CA SER A 14 8.89 -21.35 -2.23
C SER A 14 8.17 -22.69 -2.28
N TYR A 15 8.74 -23.67 -3.00
CA TYR A 15 8.16 -25.00 -3.09
C TYR A 15 8.25 -25.76 -1.77
N ALA A 16 9.32 -25.56 -1.00
CA ALA A 16 9.53 -26.27 0.25
C ALA A 16 8.53 -25.92 1.38
N VAL A 17 7.91 -24.74 1.35
CA VAL A 17 7.03 -24.29 2.45
C VAL A 17 5.69 -25.04 2.45
N HIS A 18 5.00 -25.09 1.31
CA HIS A 18 3.69 -25.73 1.21
C HIS A 18 3.63 -26.89 0.20
N ASN A 19 4.77 -27.30 -0.38
CA ASN A 19 4.86 -28.36 -1.40
C ASN A 19 3.88 -28.15 -2.57
N SER A 20 3.63 -26.88 -2.92
CA SER A 20 2.64 -26.47 -3.91
C SER A 20 3.29 -25.77 -5.08
N MET A 21 2.92 -26.18 -6.29
CA MET A 21 3.38 -25.53 -7.53
C MET A 21 2.84 -24.09 -7.67
N ILE A 22 1.73 -23.77 -6.99
CA ILE A 22 1.10 -22.45 -7.04
C ILE A 22 2.02 -21.38 -6.40
N ASP A 23 2.78 -21.74 -5.36
CA ASP A 23 3.67 -20.80 -4.68
C ASP A 23 4.84 -20.36 -5.57
N ILE A 24 5.32 -21.25 -6.45
CA ILE A 24 6.32 -20.92 -7.47
C ILE A 24 5.73 -19.92 -8.46
N TRP A 25 4.46 -20.08 -8.85
CA TRP A 25 3.79 -19.15 -9.74
C TRP A 25 3.66 -17.75 -9.11
N TYR A 26 3.26 -17.68 -7.84
CA TYR A 26 3.24 -16.42 -7.09
C TYR A 26 4.63 -15.80 -6.98
N MET A 27 5.66 -16.59 -6.65
CA MET A 27 7.05 -16.14 -6.59
C MET A 27 7.49 -15.50 -7.92
N LEU A 28 7.16 -16.12 -9.05
CA LEU A 28 7.51 -15.62 -10.38
C LEU A 28 6.74 -14.32 -10.69
N VAL A 29 5.43 -14.28 -10.45
CA VAL A 29 4.59 -13.09 -10.68
C VAL A 29 5.07 -11.91 -9.83
N PHE A 30 5.26 -12.10 -8.52
CA PHE A 30 5.75 -11.05 -7.63
C PHE A 30 7.20 -10.64 -7.94
N GLY A 31 8.04 -11.56 -8.42
CA GLY A 31 9.38 -11.25 -8.92
C GLY A 31 9.37 -10.33 -10.14
N VAL A 32 8.46 -10.57 -11.09
CA VAL A 32 8.26 -9.71 -12.27
C VAL A 32 7.70 -8.34 -11.85
N ILE A 33 6.72 -8.30 -10.94
CA ILE A 33 6.17 -7.05 -10.39
C ILE A 33 7.28 -6.23 -9.72
N GLY A 34 8.12 -6.87 -8.91
CA GLY A 34 9.28 -6.21 -8.28
C GLY A 34 10.28 -5.66 -9.30
N TYR A 35 10.51 -6.36 -10.41
CA TYR A 35 11.33 -5.85 -11.50
C TYR A 35 10.71 -4.63 -12.18
N VAL A 36 9.39 -4.63 -12.39
CA VAL A 36 8.66 -3.48 -12.93
C VAL A 36 8.77 -2.27 -12.00
N PHE A 37 8.64 -2.46 -10.69
CA PHE A 37 8.81 -1.37 -9.72
C PHE A 37 10.22 -0.80 -9.69
N LYS A 38 11.24 -1.66 -9.85
CA LYS A 38 12.62 -1.21 -10.03
C LYS A 38 12.78 -0.39 -11.31
N LYS A 39 12.11 -0.77 -12.40
CA LYS A 39 12.16 -0.03 -13.68
C LYS A 39 11.44 1.32 -13.61
N LEU A 40 10.47 1.45 -12.72
CA LEU A 40 9.71 2.68 -12.46
C LEU A 40 10.39 3.58 -11.41
N ASP A 41 11.61 3.23 -10.97
CA ASP A 41 12.37 3.94 -9.93
C ASP A 41 11.59 4.12 -8.61
N TYR A 42 10.68 3.19 -8.30
CA TYR A 42 10.01 3.22 -7.01
C TYR A 42 11.00 2.87 -5.89
N PRO A 43 11.07 3.68 -4.83
CA PRO A 43 11.95 3.38 -3.70
C PRO A 43 11.49 2.07 -3.03
N LEU A 44 12.45 1.16 -2.80
CA LEU A 44 12.17 -0.13 -2.15
C LEU A 44 11.77 0.03 -0.69
N ALA A 45 12.25 1.08 -0.01
CA ALA A 45 11.98 1.30 1.41
C ALA A 45 10.49 1.47 1.73
N PRO A 46 9.71 2.35 1.04
CA PRO A 46 8.26 2.43 1.22
C PRO A 46 7.51 1.13 0.92
N LEU A 47 8.00 0.31 -0.01
CA LEU A 47 7.36 -0.96 -0.34
C LEU A 47 7.47 -1.96 0.81
N VAL A 48 8.67 -2.07 1.40
CA VAL A 48 8.87 -2.91 2.60
C VAL A 48 8.07 -2.38 3.78
N LEU A 49 8.05 -1.06 3.99
CA LEU A 49 7.25 -0.44 5.05
C LEU A 49 5.75 -0.71 4.86
N ALA A 50 5.24 -0.58 3.63
CA ALA A 50 3.84 -0.88 3.33
C ALA A 50 3.49 -2.35 3.58
N LEU A 51 4.40 -3.28 3.30
CA LEU A 51 4.19 -4.70 3.56
C LEU A 51 4.10 -5.00 5.07
N VAL A 52 4.99 -4.42 5.88
CA VAL A 52 4.96 -4.57 7.34
C VAL A 52 3.73 -3.89 7.95
N LEU A 53 3.44 -2.66 7.53
CA LEU A 53 2.25 -1.93 7.97
C LEU A 53 0.96 -2.62 7.55
N GLY A 54 0.96 -3.29 6.40
CA GLY A 54 -0.18 -4.07 5.90
C GLY A 54 -0.51 -5.24 6.81
N ASP A 55 0.48 -6.01 7.26
CA ASP A 55 0.28 -7.12 8.20
C ASP A 55 -0.29 -6.62 9.54
N LEU A 56 0.26 -5.53 10.06
CA LEU A 56 -0.23 -4.88 11.27
C LEU A 56 -1.69 -4.40 11.10
N ALA A 57 -2.02 -3.84 9.94
CA ALA A 57 -3.37 -3.37 9.62
C ALA A 57 -4.37 -4.54 9.49
N GLU A 58 -4.00 -5.62 8.80
CA GLU A 58 -4.82 -6.82 8.67
C GLU A 58 -5.08 -7.48 10.03
N ASN A 59 -4.04 -7.56 10.88
CA ASN A 59 -4.18 -8.10 12.23
C ASN A 59 -5.12 -7.24 13.10
N ALA A 60 -4.97 -5.91 13.05
CA ALA A 60 -5.85 -4.99 13.78
C ALA A 60 -7.31 -5.07 13.27
N LEU A 61 -7.48 -5.16 11.94
CA LEU A 61 -8.78 -5.31 11.30
C LEU A 61 -9.44 -6.63 11.71
N ARG A 62 -8.72 -7.75 11.59
CA ARG A 62 -9.20 -9.07 12.01
C ARG A 62 -9.56 -9.10 13.50
N GLN A 63 -8.73 -8.52 14.36
CA GLN A 63 -9.00 -8.42 15.79
C GLN A 63 -10.30 -7.62 16.07
N SER A 64 -10.47 -6.48 15.39
CA SER A 64 -11.68 -5.66 15.54
C SER A 64 -12.94 -6.39 15.08
N LEU A 65 -12.87 -7.16 14.00
CA LEU A 65 -13.98 -7.95 13.47
C LEU A 65 -14.34 -9.13 14.37
N ILE A 66 -13.34 -9.82 14.93
CA ILE A 66 -13.57 -10.89 15.90
C ILE A 66 -14.27 -10.34 17.15
N MET A 67 -13.83 -9.19 17.67
CA MET A 67 -14.50 -8.52 18.78
C MET A 67 -15.93 -8.09 18.42
N SER A 68 -16.20 -7.82 17.14
CA SER A 68 -17.53 -7.46 16.65
C SER A 68 -18.44 -8.62 16.27
N GLN A 69 -17.99 -9.86 16.41
CA GLN A 69 -18.69 -11.03 15.84
C GLN A 69 -18.98 -10.87 14.33
N GLY A 70 -18.06 -10.25 13.58
CA GLY A 70 -18.16 -10.07 12.13
C GLY A 70 -18.98 -8.85 11.66
N SER A 71 -19.50 -8.04 12.58
CA SER A 71 -20.22 -6.80 12.21
C SER A 71 -19.28 -5.64 11.89
N LEU A 72 -19.34 -5.11 10.66
CA LEU A 72 -18.63 -3.87 10.30
C LEU A 72 -19.20 -2.63 11.02
N ALA A 73 -20.33 -2.78 11.71
CA ALA A 73 -20.95 -1.68 12.44
C ALA A 73 -20.13 -1.23 13.65
N ILE A 74 -19.15 -2.01 14.14
CA ILE A 74 -18.30 -1.56 15.27
C ILE A 74 -17.51 -0.30 14.97
N PHE A 75 -17.15 -0.05 13.71
CA PHE A 75 -16.49 1.18 13.33
C PHE A 75 -17.40 2.42 13.49
N VAL A 76 -18.72 2.26 13.61
CA VAL A 76 -19.67 3.38 13.77
C VAL A 76 -20.37 3.35 15.15
N THR A 77 -20.62 2.17 15.72
CA THR A 77 -21.31 2.02 17.01
C THR A 77 -20.42 2.35 18.20
N ARG A 78 -19.09 2.20 18.09
CA ARG A 78 -18.15 2.68 19.11
C ARG A 78 -17.81 4.16 18.82
N PRO A 79 -18.21 5.12 19.66
CA PRO A 79 -18.05 6.56 19.36
C PRO A 79 -16.58 6.97 19.19
N ILE A 80 -15.66 6.34 19.90
CA ILE A 80 -14.22 6.59 19.76
C ILE A 80 -13.70 6.06 18.40
N ALA A 81 -14.04 4.83 18.04
CA ALA A 81 -13.64 4.24 16.76
C ALA A 81 -14.22 5.04 15.58
N GLY A 82 -15.49 5.43 15.66
CA GLY A 82 -16.17 6.21 14.62
C GLY A 82 -15.52 7.56 14.37
N VAL A 83 -15.12 8.29 15.40
CA VAL A 83 -14.42 9.58 15.24
C VAL A 83 -13.06 9.38 14.57
N ILE A 84 -12.28 8.38 15.00
CA ILE A 84 -10.94 8.12 14.45
C ILE A 84 -11.05 7.64 12.99
N THR A 85 -11.99 6.75 12.68
CA THR A 85 -12.25 6.28 11.32
C THR A 85 -12.72 7.42 10.42
N ALA A 86 -13.64 8.28 10.89
CA ALA A 86 -14.09 9.44 10.13
C ALA A 86 -12.93 10.41 9.84
N LEU A 87 -12.07 10.68 10.83
CA LEU A 87 -10.88 11.51 10.63
C LEU A 87 -9.89 10.87 9.65
N ALA A 88 -9.65 9.56 9.75
CA ALA A 88 -8.76 8.84 8.83
C ALA A 88 -9.26 8.91 7.39
N VAL A 89 -10.55 8.68 7.17
CA VAL A 89 -11.18 8.80 5.84
C VAL A 89 -11.10 10.25 5.34
N PHE A 90 -11.32 11.23 6.22
CA PHE A 90 -11.20 12.65 5.88
C PHE A 90 -9.77 13.01 5.42
N PHE A 91 -8.75 12.63 6.20
CA PHE A 91 -7.34 12.86 5.84
C PHE A 91 -6.92 12.14 4.56
N PHE A 92 -7.43 10.93 4.33
CA PHE A 92 -7.18 10.18 3.10
C PHE A 92 -7.85 10.83 1.88
N ALA A 93 -9.07 11.35 2.05
CA ALA A 93 -9.82 12.00 0.97
C ALA A 93 -9.31 13.42 0.64
N LEU A 94 -8.67 14.13 1.58
CA LEU A 94 -8.10 15.46 1.36
C LEU A 94 -7.20 15.56 0.11
N PRO A 95 -6.13 14.76 -0.05
CA PRO A 95 -5.25 14.84 -1.23
C PRO A 95 -5.94 14.49 -2.55
N LEU A 96 -6.98 13.66 -2.52
CA LEU A 96 -7.83 13.36 -3.70
C LEU A 96 -8.76 14.53 -4.05
N LEU A 97 -9.29 15.23 -3.05
CA LEU A 97 -10.20 16.37 -3.22
C LEU A 97 -9.45 17.67 -3.53
N THR A 98 -8.20 17.81 -3.10
CA THR A 98 -7.38 19.02 -3.30
C THR A 98 -7.20 19.43 -4.77
N PRO A 99 -6.83 18.53 -5.72
CA PRO A 99 -6.71 18.90 -7.14
C PRO A 99 -8.07 19.28 -7.75
N TRP A 100 -9.16 18.69 -7.28
CA TRP A 100 -10.52 19.02 -7.71
C TRP A 100 -10.98 20.39 -7.15
N TRP A 101 -10.66 20.68 -5.89
CA TRP A 101 -10.92 21.97 -5.26
C TRP A 101 -10.04 23.10 -5.80
N ARG A 102 -8.79 22.83 -6.17
CA ARG A 102 -7.91 23.79 -6.84
C ARG A 102 -8.40 24.15 -8.25
N ARG A 103 -8.99 23.19 -8.96
CA ARG A 103 -9.65 23.43 -10.26
C ARG A 103 -10.89 24.31 -10.12
N LEU A 104 -11.64 24.19 -9.02
CA LEU A 104 -12.83 25.02 -8.75
C LEU A 104 -12.51 26.39 -8.14
N ARG A 105 -11.42 26.51 -7.38
CA ARG A 105 -11.04 27.77 -6.69
C ARG A 105 -10.11 28.68 -7.50
N GLY A 106 -9.83 28.36 -8.78
CA GLY A 106 -9.14 29.27 -9.70
C GLY A 106 -7.91 29.95 -9.10
N VAL A 107 -7.03 29.17 -8.46
CA VAL A 107 -5.84 29.73 -7.81
C VAL A 107 -4.96 30.36 -8.90
N PRO A 108 -4.74 31.69 -8.89
CA PRO A 108 -3.91 32.34 -9.88
C PRO A 108 -2.49 31.76 -9.82
N SER A 109 -1.94 31.42 -10.98
CA SER A 109 -0.55 31.00 -11.13
C SER A 109 0.39 32.05 -10.54
N PRO A 110 1.42 31.67 -9.74
CA PRO A 110 2.43 32.61 -9.27
C PRO A 110 3.06 33.35 -10.46
N PRO A 111 3.39 34.65 -10.32
CA PRO A 111 4.04 35.41 -11.38
C PRO A 111 5.39 34.76 -11.76
N PRO A 112 5.77 34.79 -13.04
CA PRO A 112 7.00 34.17 -13.51
C PRO A 112 8.22 34.79 -12.80
N VAL A 113 9.05 33.93 -12.20
CA VAL A 113 10.34 34.31 -11.60
C VAL A 113 11.22 34.87 -12.73
N PRO A 114 11.78 36.09 -12.58
CA PRO A 114 12.73 36.63 -13.54
C PRO A 114 13.90 35.65 -13.69
N ARG A 115 14.19 35.25 -14.94
CA ARG A 115 15.46 34.58 -15.23
C ARG A 115 16.53 35.64 -15.10
N GLU A 116 17.18 35.71 -13.94
CA GLU A 116 18.48 36.36 -13.85
C GLU A 116 19.43 35.57 -14.76
N THR A 117 19.87 36.26 -15.80
CA THR A 117 20.84 35.82 -16.81
C THR A 117 22.21 35.58 -16.22
#